data_AF-A0A4Q2Z576-F1
#
_entry.id   AF-A0A4Q2Z576-F1
#
_cell.length_a   1.000
_cell.length_b   1.000
_cell.length_c   1.000
_cell.angle_alpha   90.00
_cell.angle_beta   90.00
_cell.angle_gamma   90.00
#
_symmetry.space_group_name_H-M   'P 1'
#
loop_
_entity.id
_entity.type
_entity.pdbx_description
1 polymer ?
#
loop_
_entity_poly.entity_id
_entity_poly.type
_entity_poly.pdbx_seq_one_letter_code
_entity_poly.pdbx_strand_id
1 'polypeptide(L)' 'MIGLQHFLAVSAILFAMGVFGIFLNRKNIIIILMAIELILLAVNINLVAFSAYLGDLVGQVFAMFV' A
#
# COMPACT_ATOMS: atom_id res chain seq x y z
N MET A 1 7.72 20.96 -2.75
CA MET A 1 8.56 19.76 -2.61
C MET A 1 7.66 18.59 -2.24
N ILE A 2 7.80 17.43 -2.89
CA ILE A 2 6.99 16.25 -2.57
C ILE A 2 7.53 15.66 -1.26
N GLY A 3 6.77 15.82 -0.17
CA GLY A 3 7.13 15.33 1.16
C GLY A 3 6.42 14.02 1.54
N LEU A 4 6.81 13.42 2.66
CA LEU A 4 6.24 12.17 3.21
C LEU A 4 4.70 12.15 3.24
N GLN A 5 4.07 13.29 3.55
CA GLN A 5 2.61 13.44 3.58
C GLN A 5 1.92 13.06 2.25
N HIS A 6 2.57 13.30 1.10
CA HIS A 6 2.00 12.96 -0.20
C HIS A 6 1.98 11.44 -0.40
N PHE A 7 3.05 10.74 -0.02
CA PHE A 7 3.12 9.29 -0.07
C PHE A 7 2.15 8.62 0.92
N LEU A 8 1.98 9.21 2.11
CA LEU A 8 0.98 8.78 3.10
C LEU A 8 -0.45 8.96 2.57
N ALA A 9 -0.75 10.08 1.91
CA ALA A 9 -2.07 10.31 1.32
C ALA A 9 -2.37 9.31 0.20
N VAL A 10 -1.42 9.07 -0.70
CA VAL A 10 -1.58 8.11 -1.81
C VAL A 10 -1.75 6.68 -1.28
N SER A 11 -0.90 6.24 -0.36
CA SER A 11 -1.02 4.91 0.26
C SER A 11 -2.34 4.74 1.01
N ALA A 12 -2.81 5.75 1.74
CA ALA A 12 -4.11 5.72 2.41
C ALA A 12 -5.28 5.59 1.42
N ILE A 13 -5.24 6.32 0.30
CA ILE A 13 -6.28 6.24 -0.75
C ILE A 13 -6.28 4.85 -1.41
N LEU A 14 -5.11 4.31 -1.77
CA LEU A 14 -4.97 2.98 -2.37
C LEU A 14 -5.44 1.89 -1.40
N PHE A 15 -5.06 1.98 -0.12
CA PHE A 15 -5.49 1.05 0.92
C PHE A 15 -7.01 1.07 1.10
N ALA A 16 -7.61 2.27 1.19
CA ALA A 16 -9.06 2.41 1.29
C ALA A 16 -9.77 1.81 0.07
N MET A 17 -9.31 2.10 -1.15
CA MET A 17 -9.87 1.51 -2.37
C MET A 17 -9.76 -0.01 -2.39
N GLY A 18 -8.64 -0.58 -1.97
CA GLY A 18 -8.47 -2.03 -1.85
C GLY A 18 -9.45 -2.65 -0.85
N VAL A 19 -9.58 -2.05 0.34
CA VAL A 19 -10.55 -2.50 1.34
C VAL A 19 -11.99 -2.41 0.82
N PHE A 20 -12.37 -1.29 0.20
CA PHE A 20 -13.69 -1.14 -0.43
C PHE A 20 -13.90 -2.16 -1.56
N GLY A 21 -12.87 -2.46 -2.34
CA GLY A 21 -12.91 -3.47 -3.40
C GLY A 21 -13.29 -4.86 -2.89
N ILE A 22 -12.74 -5.27 -1.74
CA ILE A 22 -13.10 -6.53 -1.06
C ILE A 22 -14.55 -6.51 -0.59
N PHE A 23 -15.00 -5.43 0.06
CA PHE A 23 -16.35 -5.36 0.62
C PHE A 23 -17.46 -5.30 -0.43
N LEU A 24 -17.22 -4.62 -1.55
CA LEU A 24 -18.18 -4.46 -2.65
C LEU A 24 -18.30 -5.72 -3.52
N ASN A 25 -17.19 -6.40 -3.81
CA ASN A 25 -17.13 -7.46 -4.82
C ASN A 25 -16.88 -8.87 -4.23
N ARG A 26 -17.64 -9.24 -3.19
CA ARG A 26 -17.48 -10.52 -2.45
C ARG A 26 -17.76 -11.78 -3.28
N LYS A 27 -18.39 -11.64 -4.45
CA LYS A 27 -18.75 -12.76 -5.33
C LYS A 27 -17.67 -13.12 -6.35
N ASN A 28 -16.75 -12.21 -6.62
CA ASN A 28 -15.73 -12.40 -7.64
C ASN A 28 -14.35 -12.51 -6.98
N ILE A 29 -13.86 -13.74 -6.88
CA ILE A 29 -12.56 -14.05 -6.26
C ILE A 29 -11.43 -13.30 -6.96
N ILE A 30 -11.48 -13.12 -8.28
CA ILE A 30 -10.45 -12.41 -9.04
C ILE A 30 -10.37 -10.95 -8.58
N ILE A 31 -11.52 -10.29 -8.37
CA ILE A 31 -11.55 -8.90 -7.88
C ILE A 31 -11.03 -8.81 -6.45
N ILE A 32 -11.36 -9.80 -5.61
CA ILE A 32 -10.84 -9.86 -4.23
C ILE A 32 -9.31 -10.01 -4.24
N LEU A 33 -8.75 -10.89 -5.08
CA LEU A 33 -7.30 -11.05 -5.23
C LEU A 33 -6.63 -9.76 -5.72
N MET A 34 -7.19 -9.10 -6.74
CA MET A 34 -6.68 -7.80 -7.20
C MET A 34 -6.76 -6.72 -6.11
N ALA A 35 -7.80 -6.75 -5.28
CA ALA A 35 -7.95 -5.82 -4.16
C ALA A 35 -6.91 -6.09 -3.05
N ILE A 36 -6.58 -7.36 -2.80
CA ILE A 36 -5.50 -7.74 -1.88
C ILE A 36 -4.15 -7.25 -2.42
N GLU A 37 -3.84 -7.48 -3.69
CA GLU A 37 -2.63 -6.95 -4.35
C GLU A 37 -2.53 -5.42 -4.20
N LEU A 38 -3.66 -4.71 -4.38
CA LEU A 38 -3.71 -3.26 -4.22
C LEU A 38 -3.44 -2.82 -2.76
N ILE A 39 -3.93 -3.57 -1.77
CA ILE A 39 -3.64 -3.33 -0.35
C ILE A 39 -2.16 -3.54 -0.06
N LEU A 40 -1.57 -4.64 -0.55
CA LEU A 40 -0.14 -4.94 -0.37
C LEU A 40 0.73 -3.86 -1.01
N LEU A 41 0.37 -3.38 -2.20
CA LEU A 41 1.04 -2.26 -2.85
C LEU A 41 1.00 -0.98 -1.99
N ALA A 42 -0.16 -0.65 -1.41
CA ALA A 42 -0.30 0.52 -0.54
C ALA A 42 0.60 0.43 0.70
N VAL A 43 0.69 -0.76 1.31
CA VAL A 43 1.59 -1.02 2.45
C VAL A 43 3.05 -0.89 2.03
N ASN A 44 3.44 -1.43 0.88
CA ASN A 44 4.81 -1.33 0.34
C ASN A 44 5.23 0.13 0.09
N ILE A 45 4.34 0.96 -0.47
CA ILE A 45 4.60 2.40 -0.64
C ILE A 45 4.87 3.05 0.72
N ASN A 46 4.09 2.70 1.74
CA ASN A 46 4.25 3.28 3.08
C ASN A 46 5.58 2.86 3.74
N LEU A 47 5.95 1.57 3.63
CA LEU A 47 7.23 1.05 4.13
C LEU A 47 8.43 1.74 3.49
N VAL A 48 8.43 1.88 2.16
CA VAL A 48 9.51 2.55 1.43
C VAL A 48 9.55 4.05 1.73
N ALA A 49 8.38 4.71 1.87
CA ALA A 49 8.31 6.12 2.19
C ALA A 49 8.88 6.45 3.58
N PHE A 50 8.58 5.63 4.59
CA PHE A 50 9.17 5.77 5.92
C PHE A 50 10.67 5.44 5.92
N SER A 51 11.09 4.40 5.19
CA SER A 51 12.52 4.09 5.00
C SER A 51 13.29 5.29 4.42
N ALA A 52 12.76 5.91 3.37
CA ALA A 52 13.36 7.08 2.75
C ALA A 52 13.36 8.32 3.67
N TYR A 53 12.32 8.50 4.48
CA TYR A 53 12.21 9.64 5.40
C TYR A 53 13.13 9.52 6.63
N LEU A 54 13.27 8.32 7.19
CA LEU A 54 14.14 8.06 8.35
C LEU A 54 15.61 7.83 7.94
N GLY A 55 15.88 7.59 6.65
CA GLY A 55 17.22 7.27 6.16
C GLY A 55 17.70 5.86 6.55
N ASP A 56 16.77 4.94 6.79
CA ASP A 56 17.05 3.56 7.20
C ASP A 56 16.53 2.57 6.14
N LEU A 57 17.26 1.48 5.88
CA LEU A 57 16.92 0.49 4.83
C LEU A 57 15.86 -0.52 5.27
N VAL A 58 15.49 -0.58 6.54
CA VAL A 58 14.57 -1.60 7.08
C VAL A 58 13.26 -1.67 6.28
N GLY A 59 12.62 -0.53 6.00
CA GLY A 59 11.36 -0.53 5.24
C GLY A 59 11.49 -1.02 3.80
N GLN A 60 12.63 -0.78 3.13
CA GLN A 60 12.90 -1.32 1.79
C GLN A 60 13.13 -2.83 1.84
N VAL A 61 13.80 -3.34 2.87
CA VAL A 61 14.00 -4.78 3.06
C VAL A 61 12.66 -5.48 3.27
N PHE A 62 11.78 -4.95 4.12
CA PHE A 62 10.43 -5.51 4.29
C PHE A 62 9.62 -5.50 3.00
N ALA A 63 9.72 -4.44 2.20
CA ALA A 63 8.99 -4.34 0.95
C ALA A 63 9.40 -5.37 -0.12
N MET A 64 10.59 -5.98 -0.01
CA MET A 64 11.04 -7.06 -0.89
C MET A 64 10.45 -8.44 -0.52
N PHE A 65 9.96 -8.61 0.71
CA PHE A 65 9.38 -9.87 1.19
C PHE A 65 7.85 -9.94 1.02
N VAL A 66 7.23 -8.82 0.71
CA VAL A 66 5.79 -8.70 0.41
C VAL A 66 5.57 -8.94 -1.07
#